data_AF-A0A426VQL1-F1
#
_entry.id   AF-A0A426VQL1-F1
#
_cell.length_a   1.000
_cell.length_b   1.000
_cell.length_c   1.000
_cell.angle_alpha   90.00
_cell.angle_beta   90.00
_cell.angle_gamma   90.00
#
_symmetry.space_group_name_H-M   'P 1'
#
loop_
_entity.id
_entity.type
_entity.pdbx_description
1 polymer ?
#
loop_
_entity_poly.entity_id
_entity_poly.type
_entity_poly.pdbx_seq_one_letter_code
_entity_poly.pdbx_strand_id
1 'polypeptide(L)'
;MRLVGKFCSKPVYAAHTVTDAVKNHLTVLLNATAGFSHFDFDYGIPCEIGERLSPQLMQSLCEHIRIQINRWESRFSLTDVRYELDARESSILLCGEIDGTPCQFRVQLRGPII
;
A
#
# COMPACT_ATOMS: atom_id res chain seq x y z
N MET A 1 -28.82 33.62 9.33
CA MET A 1 -27.68 33.25 10.21
C MET A 1 -26.44 33.06 9.33
N ARG A 2 -25.36 33.80 9.58
CA ARG A 2 -24.07 33.64 8.88
C ARG A 2 -23.13 32.82 9.76
N LEU A 3 -22.67 31.67 9.29
CA LEU A 3 -21.57 30.94 9.90
C LEU A 3 -20.25 31.50 9.35
N VAL A 4 -19.64 32.39 10.15
CA VAL A 4 -18.27 32.85 9.94
C VAL A 4 -17.36 31.92 10.72
N GLY A 5 -16.83 30.89 10.06
CA GLY A 5 -15.77 30.04 10.58
C GLY A 5 -14.49 30.31 9.81
N LYS A 6 -13.66 31.26 10.26
CA LYS A 6 -12.27 31.39 9.80
C LYS A 6 -11.46 30.22 10.36
N PHE A 7 -11.36 29.13 9.61
CA PHE A 7 -10.31 28.13 9.85
C PHE A 7 -9.04 28.56 9.13
N CYS A 8 -8.30 29.48 9.74
CA CYS A 8 -6.91 29.73 9.40
C CYS A 8 -6.03 28.99 10.40
N SER A 9 -5.83 27.69 10.17
CA SER A 9 -4.75 26.92 10.77
C SER A 9 -4.28 25.91 9.74
N LYS A 10 -3.01 26.05 9.32
CA LYS A 10 -2.34 25.31 8.25
C LYS A 10 -2.59 23.77 8.34
N PRO A 11 -2.63 23.05 7.20
CA PRO A 11 -3.05 21.63 7.09
C PRO A 11 -2.01 20.61 7.58
N VAL A 12 -1.11 20.98 8.48
CA VAL A 12 0.02 20.12 8.87
C VAL A 12 -0.47 18.88 9.63
N TYR A 13 -1.49 19.02 10.47
CA TYR A 13 -2.06 17.89 11.22
C TYR A 13 -2.89 16.93 10.33
N ALA A 14 -3.62 17.46 9.34
CA ALA A 14 -4.42 16.62 8.45
C ALA A 14 -3.54 15.78 7.51
N ALA A 15 -2.45 16.34 6.98
CA ALA A 15 -1.54 15.63 6.08
C ALA A 15 -0.90 14.39 6.75
N HIS A 16 -0.53 14.49 8.04
CA HIS A 16 -0.04 13.33 8.80
C HIS A 16 -1.12 12.25 8.96
N THR A 17 -2.37 12.64 9.25
CA THR A 17 -3.47 11.66 9.38
C THR A 17 -3.81 10.95 8.06
N VAL A 18 -3.71 11.64 6.92
CA VAL A 18 -3.96 11.02 5.60
C VAL A 18 -2.82 10.06 5.24
N THR A 19 -1.58 10.48 5.45
CA THR A 19 -0.40 9.64 5.19
C THR A 19 -0.42 8.36 6.03
N ASP A 20 -0.74 8.48 7.32
CA ASP A 20 -0.86 7.32 8.21
C ASP A 20 -2.03 6.42 7.84
N ALA A 21 -3.17 6.99 7.43
CA ALA A 21 -4.32 6.22 6.97
C ALA A 21 -4.02 5.46 5.67
N VAL A 22 -3.34 6.08 4.71
CA VAL A 22 -2.88 5.45 3.48
C VAL A 22 -1.88 4.33 3.80
N LYS A 23 -0.88 4.60 4.64
CA LYS A 23 0.09 3.59 5.08
C LYS A 23 -0.58 2.37 5.71
N ASN A 24 -1.53 2.60 6.62
CA ASN A 24 -2.27 1.52 7.28
C ASN A 24 -3.09 0.73 6.27
N HIS A 25 -3.77 1.41 5.35
CA HIS A 25 -4.56 0.72 4.33
C HIS A 25 -3.69 -0.10 3.37
N LEU A 26 -2.58 0.44 2.88
CA LEU A 26 -1.62 -0.29 2.04
C LEU A 26 -1.07 -1.53 2.76
N THR A 27 -0.79 -1.42 4.06
CA THR A 27 -0.32 -2.54 4.88
C THR A 27 -1.38 -3.64 4.97
N VAL A 28 -2.65 -3.26 5.16
CA VAL A 28 -3.77 -4.21 5.21
C VAL A 28 -4.01 -4.85 3.85
N LEU A 29 -4.07 -4.06 2.77
CA LEU A 29 -4.29 -4.55 1.41
C LEU A 29 -3.24 -5.58 1.00
N LEU A 30 -1.96 -5.30 1.26
CA LEU A 30 -0.86 -6.19 0.86
C LEU A 30 -0.72 -7.45 1.72
N ASN A 31 -1.22 -7.43 2.96
CA ASN A 31 -1.25 -8.61 3.83
C ASN A 31 -2.61 -9.33 3.82
N ALA A 32 -3.60 -8.80 3.11
CA ALA A 32 -4.87 -9.46 2.89
C ALA A 32 -4.73 -10.46 1.73
N THR A 33 -5.16 -11.70 1.97
CA THR A 33 -5.25 -12.70 0.90
C THR A 33 -6.50 -12.45 0.08
N ALA A 34 -6.35 -12.24 -1.23
CA ALA A 34 -7.50 -12.12 -2.12
C ALA A 34 -8.37 -13.39 -2.03
N GLY A 35 -9.70 -13.22 -2.02
CA GLY A 35 -10.67 -14.29 -1.84
C GLY A 35 -11.01 -14.67 -0.40
N PHE A 36 -10.33 -14.09 0.61
CA PHE A 36 -10.60 -14.37 2.03
C PHE A 36 -11.65 -13.42 2.64
N SER A 37 -11.86 -12.24 2.04
CA SER A 37 -12.92 -11.33 2.48
C SER A 37 -14.28 -11.87 2.06
N HIS A 38 -15.16 -12.07 3.03
CA HIS A 38 -16.53 -12.55 2.80
C HIS A 38 -17.41 -11.56 2.02
N PHE A 39 -16.97 -10.29 1.94
CA PHE A 39 -17.72 -9.20 1.33
C PHE A 39 -17.12 -8.73 0.00
N ASP A 40 -15.79 -8.82 -0.18
CA ASP A 40 -15.08 -8.39 -1.39
C ASP A 40 -14.00 -9.41 -1.78
N PHE A 41 -14.39 -10.38 -2.62
CA PHE A 41 -13.51 -11.47 -3.06
C PHE A 41 -12.25 -10.98 -3.79
N ASP A 42 -12.28 -9.78 -4.37
CA ASP A 42 -11.16 -9.19 -5.11
C ASP A 42 -10.17 -8.40 -4.23
N TYR A 43 -10.47 -8.22 -2.94
CA TYR A 43 -9.64 -7.40 -2.05
C TYR A 43 -8.42 -8.19 -1.54
N GLY A 44 -7.22 -7.69 -1.86
CA GLY A 44 -5.96 -8.24 -1.38
C GLY A 44 -5.01 -8.68 -2.49
N ILE A 45 -4.00 -9.46 -2.12
CA ILE A 45 -3.02 -10.06 -3.04
C ILE A 45 -3.22 -11.60 -3.04
N PRO A 46 -3.20 -12.26 -4.20
CA PRO A 46 -3.53 -13.68 -4.32
C PRO A 46 -2.46 -14.68 -3.82
N CYS A 47 -1.43 -14.25 -3.09
CA CYS A 47 -0.23 -15.08 -2.84
C CYS A 47 0.23 -15.02 -1.37
N GLU A 48 0.60 -16.19 -0.82
CA GLU A 48 1.47 -16.30 0.35
C GLU A 48 2.91 -15.99 -0.06
N ILE A 49 3.37 -14.77 0.22
CA ILE A 49 4.68 -14.29 -0.22
C ILE A 49 5.73 -14.70 0.82
N GLY A 50 5.99 -16.01 0.93
CA GLY A 50 6.95 -16.61 1.87
C GLY A 50 8.20 -17.21 1.22
N GLU A 51 8.14 -17.55 -0.07
CA GLU A 51 9.24 -18.24 -0.76
C GLU A 51 10.06 -17.33 -1.69
N ARG A 52 11.28 -17.76 -2.03
CA ARG A 52 12.09 -17.13 -3.08
C ARG A 52 11.34 -17.18 -4.41
N LEU A 53 10.64 -16.10 -4.74
CA LEU A 53 9.97 -15.94 -6.02
C LEU A 53 11.01 -15.86 -7.14
N SER A 54 10.71 -16.51 -8.27
CA SER A 54 11.48 -16.29 -9.49
C SER A 54 11.33 -14.83 -9.96
N PRO A 55 12.30 -14.27 -10.69
CA PRO A 55 12.20 -12.89 -11.17
C PRO A 55 10.90 -12.60 -11.95
N GLN A 56 10.41 -13.57 -12.73
CA GLN A 56 9.14 -13.45 -13.47
C GLN A 56 7.93 -13.37 -12.54
N LEU A 57 7.91 -14.16 -11.46
CA LEU A 57 6.84 -14.11 -10.47
C LEU A 57 6.90 -12.84 -9.64
N MET A 58 8.10 -12.33 -9.31
CA MET A 58 8.27 -11.03 -8.66
C MET A 58 7.70 -9.89 -9.51
N GLN A 59 7.99 -9.89 -10.81
CA GLN A 59 7.46 -8.89 -11.73
C GLN A 59 5.93 -8.99 -11.85
N SER A 60 5.39 -10.20 -11.99
CA SER A 60 3.95 -10.40 -12.03
C SER A 60 3.25 -9.98 -10.73
N LEU A 61 3.90 -10.20 -9.58
CA LEU A 61 3.42 -9.76 -8.27
C LEU A 61 3.40 -8.22 -8.18
N CYS A 62 4.49 -7.55 -8.57
CA CYS A 62 4.55 -6.08 -8.57
C CYS A 62 3.46 -5.47 -9.46
N GLU A 63 3.19 -6.06 -10.62
CA GLU A 63 2.14 -5.59 -11.51
C GLU A 63 0.74 -5.80 -10.90
N HIS A 64 0.52 -6.94 -10.25
CA HIS A 64 -0.73 -7.19 -9.54
C HIS A 64 -0.94 -6.22 -8.38
N ILE A 65 0.11 -5.96 -7.59
CA ILE A 65 0.11 -4.97 -6.51
C ILE A 65 -0.26 -3.59 -7.06
N ARG A 66 0.33 -3.19 -8.21
CA ARG A 66 0.00 -1.92 -8.86
C ARG A 66 -1.49 -1.83 -9.21
N ILE A 67 -2.06 -2.89 -9.79
CA ILE A 67 -3.50 -2.94 -10.13
C ILE A 67 -4.35 -2.80 -8.87
N GLN A 68 -4.03 -3.54 -7.81
CA GLN A 68 -4.80 -3.52 -6.56
C GLN A 68 -4.73 -2.17 -5.84
N ILE A 69 -3.54 -1.56 -5.75
CA ILE A 69 -3.37 -0.23 -5.16
C ILE A 69 -4.17 0.81 -5.94
N ASN A 70 -4.07 0.81 -7.27
CA ASN A 70 -4.80 1.75 -8.11
C ASN A 70 -6.33 1.56 -8.01
N ARG A 71 -6.79 0.33 -7.72
CA ARG A 71 -8.21 0.03 -7.54
C ARG A 71 -8.74 0.47 -6.17
N TRP A 72 -7.97 0.26 -5.11
CA TRP A 72 -8.48 0.37 -3.73
C TRP A 72 -7.97 1.59 -2.95
N GLU A 73 -6.84 2.20 -3.32
CA GLU A 73 -6.25 3.33 -2.60
C GLU A 73 -6.07 4.55 -3.52
N SER A 74 -7.18 5.24 -3.81
CA SER A 74 -7.20 6.39 -4.72
C SER A 74 -6.45 7.63 -4.21
N ARG A 75 -6.12 7.70 -2.91
CA ARG A 75 -5.38 8.83 -2.33
C ARG A 75 -3.87 8.72 -2.58
N PHE A 76 -3.40 7.54 -2.99
CA PHE A 76 -2.00 7.27 -3.26
C PHE A 76 -1.78 7.06 -4.75
N SER A 77 -1.12 8.01 -5.40
CA SER A 77 -0.71 7.89 -6.79
C SER A 77 0.59 7.10 -6.87
N LEU A 78 0.48 5.81 -7.16
CA LEU A 78 1.64 4.91 -7.22
C LEU A 78 2.48 5.16 -8.48
N THR A 79 3.77 5.47 -8.29
CA THR A 79 4.73 5.68 -9.39
C THR A 79 5.62 4.46 -9.61
N ASP A 80 6.04 3.77 -8.55
CA ASP A 80 6.95 2.62 -8.64
C ASP A 80 6.66 1.57 -7.55
N VAL A 81 6.88 0.30 -7.90
CA VAL A 81 6.69 -0.86 -7.01
C VAL A 81 7.91 -1.77 -7.14
N ARG A 82 8.56 -2.08 -6.02
CA ARG A 82 9.71 -3.00 -6.01
C ARG A 82 9.53 -4.05 -4.94
N TYR A 83 9.90 -5.27 -5.28
CA TYR A 83 10.07 -6.33 -4.32
C TYR A 83 11.49 -6.28 -3.76
N GLU A 84 11.62 -6.20 -2.44
CA GLU A 84 12.89 -6.25 -1.73
C GLU A 84 12.94 -7.56 -0.93
N LEU A 85 13.94 -8.41 -1.23
CA LEU A 85 14.26 -9.59 -0.45
C LEU A 85 15.54 -9.34 0.33
N ASP A 86 15.45 -9.35 1.65
CA ASP A 86 16.62 -9.43 2.53
C ASP A 86 16.71 -10.85 3.13
N ALA A 87 17.85 -11.19 3.74
CA ALA A 87 18.12 -12.47 4.37
C ALA A 87 17.13 -12.84 5.49
N ARG A 88 16.31 -11.90 5.96
CA ARG A 88 15.37 -12.05 7.08
C ARG A 88 13.95 -11.61 6.78
N GLU A 89 13.70 -10.91 5.68
CA GLU A 89 12.35 -10.46 5.34
C GLU A 89 12.12 -10.26 3.85
N SER A 90 10.88 -10.52 3.43
CA SER A 90 10.33 -10.10 2.14
C SER A 90 9.52 -8.82 2.36
N SER A 91 9.78 -7.80 1.56
CA SER A 91 9.03 -6.53 1.65
C SER A 91 8.74 -5.94 0.28
N ILE A 92 7.71 -5.11 0.22
CA ILE A 92 7.37 -4.31 -0.96
C ILE A 92 7.68 -2.86 -0.68
N LEU A 93 8.47 -2.27 -1.55
CA LEU A 93 8.70 -0.85 -1.60
C LEU A 93 7.72 -0.21 -2.57
N LEU A 94 6.93 0.73 -2.08
CA LEU A 94 5.97 1.53 -2.83
C LEU A 94 6.46 2.97 -2.86
N CYS A 95 6.65 3.52 -4.05
CA CYS A 95 6.93 4.94 -4.25
C CYS A 95 5.74 5.58 -4.94
N GLY A 96 5.38 6.79 -4.52
CA GLY A 96 4.25 7.49 -5.09
C GLY A 96 4.07 8.87 -4.49
N GLU A 97 2.86 9.40 -4.62
CA GLU A 97 2.49 10.73 -4.16
C GLU A 97 1.15 10.70 -3.43
N ILE A 98 1.01 11.51 -2.38
CA ILE A 98 -0.25 11.81 -1.71
C ILE A 98 -0.43 13.32 -1.79
N ASP A 99 -1.54 13.79 -2.38
CA ASP A 99 -1.82 15.22 -2.58
C ASP A 99 -0.64 16.00 -3.21
N GLY A 100 0.07 15.36 -4.16
CA GLY A 100 1.24 15.92 -4.85
C GLY A 100 2.53 15.96 -4.02
N THR A 101 2.53 15.38 -2.81
CA THR A 101 3.73 15.22 -1.98
C THR A 101 4.32 13.83 -2.20
N PRO A 102 5.58 13.72 -2.66
CA PRO A 102 6.27 12.44 -2.81
C PRO A 102 6.39 11.70 -1.48
N CYS A 103 6.07 10.41 -1.48
CA CYS A 103 6.19 9.55 -0.32
C CYS A 103 6.60 8.13 -0.73
N GLN A 104 7.13 7.41 0.25
CA GLN A 104 7.61 6.06 0.09
C GLN A 104 7.18 5.24 1.30
N PHE A 105 6.65 4.05 1.02
CA PHE A 105 6.24 3.09 2.04
C PHE A 105 6.96 1.77 1.80
N ARG A 106 7.53 1.22 2.87
CA ARG A 106 7.99 -0.17 2.88
C ARG A 106 6.96 -0.99 3.66
N VAL A 107 6.38 -1.98 3.01
CA VAL A 107 5.42 -2.90 3.60
C VAL A 107 6.07 -4.27 3.72
N GLN A 108 6.27 -4.71 4.96
CA GLN A 108 6.73 -6.06 5.24
C GLN A 108 5.60 -7.05 4.91
N LEU A 109 5.93 -8.10 4.17
CA LEU A 109 5.02 -9.16 3.81
C LEU A 109 5.09 -10.24 4.88
N ARG A 110 3.94 -10.68 5.40
CA ARG A 110 3.90 -11.80 6.34
C ARG A 110 4.02 -13.14 5.59
N GLY A 111 5.13 -13.81 5.79
CA GLY A 111 5.38 -15.19 5.36
C GLY A 111 6.65 -15.74 6.03
N PRO A 112 6.71 -17.03 6.38
CA PRO A 112 7.94 -17.63 6.91
C PRO A 112 9.00 -17.66 5.81
N ILE A 113 10.22 -17.18 6.11
CA ILE A 113 11.40 -17.50 5.31
C ILE A 113 11.84 -18.89 5.76
N ILE A 114 11.56 -19.89 4.93
CA ILE A 114 12.01 -21.27 5.16
C ILE A 114 13.34 -21.48 4.43
#